data_AF-A0A2E8D9N9-F1
#
_entry.id   AF-A0A2E8D9N9-F1
#
_cell.length_a   1.000
_cell.length_b   1.000
_cell.length_c   1.000
_cell.angle_alpha   90.00
_cell.angle_beta   90.00
_cell.angle_gamma   90.00
#
_symmetry.space_group_name_H-M   'P 1'
#
loop_
_entity.id
_entity.type
_entity.pdbx_description
1 polymer ?
#
loop_
_entity_poly.entity_id
_entity_poly.type
_entity_poly.pdbx_seq_one_letter_code
_entity_poly.pdbx_strand_id
1 'polypeptide(L)'
;MFGLLNINKPAGKSSRDVVNHVQRLVRPAKVGHAGTLDPLATGVLVVCVGPATRLIQYVQQLPKRYLATFQLGCRSDSDDVELEVFPVEAGPPTRVAIEAAIPSFVGTIQQRPPAFSAIKVKGKRAYQLARDGEQVQLDTRPITVHSIETVSYDYPELVLDIRCGSGTYIRSIGRDLAEQLGTAAVMSALQRSEIGPFSVEQAAELQQLTNSSIEDLLHPASEAVVHLPSIQLNDEEFKRLSNGVMLDRPADSECNEVAAFDAAGRIVAMLAPHGENKLRPTVNFAPAMLAAQD
;
A
#
# COMPACT_ATOMS: atom_id res chain seq x y z
N MET A 1 -11.89 -14.99 -13.71
CA MET A 1 -11.06 -13.81 -13.44
C MET A 1 -10.30 -13.95 -12.12
N PHE A 2 -8.95 -13.97 -12.18
CA PHE A 2 -8.05 -14.09 -11.03
C PHE A 2 -6.77 -13.29 -11.31
N GLY A 3 -6.63 -12.12 -10.68
CA GLY A 3 -5.48 -11.26 -10.93
C GLY A 3 -5.52 -9.94 -10.17
N LEU A 4 -4.63 -9.05 -10.54
CA LEU A 4 -4.44 -7.73 -9.95
C LEU A 4 -4.65 -6.68 -11.04
N LEU A 5 -5.25 -5.54 -10.69
CA LEU A 5 -5.35 -4.37 -11.56
C LEU A 5 -4.47 -3.28 -10.96
N ASN A 6 -3.57 -2.72 -11.77
CA ASN A 6 -2.83 -1.51 -11.45
C ASN A 6 -3.63 -0.31 -11.97
N ILE A 7 -4.27 0.46 -11.08
CA ILE A 7 -5.14 1.57 -11.47
C ILE A 7 -4.52 2.89 -11.05
N ASN A 8 -4.46 3.86 -11.96
CA ASN A 8 -4.17 5.24 -11.62
C ASN A 8 -5.43 5.86 -11.01
N LYS A 9 -5.46 5.98 -9.68
CA LYS A 9 -6.61 6.59 -8.99
C LYS A 9 -6.63 8.10 -9.29
N PRO A 10 -7.71 8.64 -9.87
CA PRO A 10 -7.83 10.08 -10.04
C PRO A 10 -8.05 10.79 -8.71
N ALA A 11 -7.71 12.08 -8.66
CA ALA A 11 -8.01 12.96 -7.54
C ALA A 11 -9.53 13.06 -7.31
N GLY A 12 -9.93 13.32 -6.06
CA GLY A 12 -11.33 13.49 -5.66
C GLY A 12 -12.15 12.20 -5.54
N LYS A 13 -11.60 11.04 -5.92
CA LYS A 13 -12.23 9.72 -5.69
C LYS A 13 -11.64 9.03 -4.48
N SER A 14 -12.49 8.40 -3.66
CA SER A 14 -11.99 7.49 -2.63
C SER A 14 -11.50 6.17 -3.25
N SER A 15 -10.62 5.43 -2.57
CA SER A 15 -10.27 4.06 -2.99
C SER A 15 -11.49 3.14 -3.09
N ARG A 16 -12.52 3.38 -2.26
CA ARG A 16 -13.78 2.63 -2.30
C ARG A 16 -14.57 2.87 -3.57
N ASP A 17 -14.54 4.08 -4.12
CA ASP A 17 -15.21 4.41 -5.38
C ASP A 17 -14.59 3.64 -6.55
N VAL A 18 -13.26 3.52 -6.57
CA VAL A 18 -12.55 2.70 -7.56
C VAL A 18 -12.95 1.23 -7.44
N VAL A 19 -12.94 0.67 -6.22
CA VAL A 19 -13.38 -0.71 -6.00
C VAL A 19 -14.82 -0.92 -6.46
N ASN A 20 -15.73 0.02 -6.18
CA ASN A 20 -17.12 -0.06 -6.60
C ASN A 20 -17.24 -0.01 -8.13
N HIS A 21 -16.41 0.78 -8.82
CA HIS A 21 -16.35 0.82 -10.28
C HIS A 21 -15.93 -0.55 -10.84
N VAL A 22 -14.78 -1.07 -10.42
CA VAL A 22 -14.26 -2.39 -10.83
C VAL A 22 -15.26 -3.51 -10.51
N GLN A 23 -15.86 -3.49 -9.32
CA GLN A 23 -16.82 -4.50 -8.87
C GLN A 23 -18.06 -4.59 -9.77
N ARG A 24 -18.46 -3.53 -10.48
CA ARG A 24 -19.56 -3.60 -11.45
C ARG A 24 -19.17 -4.33 -12.72
N LEU A 25 -17.89 -4.24 -13.11
CA LEU A 25 -17.38 -4.81 -14.36
C LEU A 25 -17.08 -6.31 -14.24
N VAL A 26 -16.69 -6.78 -13.06
CA VAL A 26 -16.18 -8.15 -12.87
C VAL A 26 -17.14 -9.09 -12.15
N ARG A 27 -18.43 -8.72 -11.98
CA ARG A 27 -19.40 -9.57 -11.27
C ARG A 27 -19.49 -10.96 -11.94
N PRO A 28 -19.55 -12.06 -11.16
CA PRO A 28 -19.71 -12.13 -9.70
C PRO A 28 -18.40 -12.15 -8.89
N ALA A 29 -17.24 -11.88 -9.51
CA ALA A 29 -15.96 -11.95 -8.80
C ALA A 29 -15.87 -10.92 -7.67
N LYS A 30 -15.21 -11.31 -6.56
CA LYS A 30 -14.94 -10.42 -5.41
C LYS A 30 -13.87 -9.40 -5.76
N VAL A 31 -13.96 -8.19 -5.21
CA VAL A 31 -12.99 -7.12 -5.43
C VAL A 31 -12.56 -6.48 -4.11
N GLY A 32 -11.28 -6.19 -3.97
CA GLY A 32 -10.72 -5.42 -2.85
C GLY A 32 -9.43 -4.69 -3.27
N HIS A 33 -9.03 -3.66 -2.53
CA HIS A 33 -7.79 -2.92 -2.82
C HIS A 33 -6.71 -3.17 -1.78
N ALA A 34 -5.45 -3.01 -2.16
CA ALA A 34 -4.29 -3.35 -1.33
C ALA A 34 -3.56 -2.13 -0.75
N GLY A 35 -4.34 -1.17 -0.24
CA GLY A 35 -3.81 0.04 0.39
C GLY A 35 -4.66 1.25 0.04
N THR A 36 -5.16 1.95 1.05
CA THR A 36 -5.97 3.15 0.85
C THR A 36 -5.11 4.28 0.27
N LEU A 37 -5.72 5.12 -0.56
CA LEU A 37 -5.26 6.47 -0.88
C LEU A 37 -6.36 7.44 -0.47
N ASP A 38 -5.95 8.52 0.18
CA ASP A 38 -6.84 9.61 0.54
C ASP A 38 -7.49 10.22 -0.73
N PRO A 39 -8.68 10.84 -0.63
CA PRO A 39 -9.37 11.41 -1.78
C PRO A 39 -8.52 12.40 -2.58
N LEU A 40 -7.75 13.25 -1.88
CA LEU A 40 -6.82 14.21 -2.50
C LEU A 40 -5.66 13.56 -3.28
N ALA A 41 -5.30 12.32 -2.92
CA ALA A 41 -4.13 11.66 -3.47
C ALA A 41 -4.43 11.05 -4.85
N THR A 42 -3.40 10.83 -5.66
CA THR A 42 -3.48 10.19 -6.97
C THR A 42 -2.51 9.02 -7.08
N GLY A 43 -2.52 8.32 -8.22
CA GLY A 43 -1.52 7.30 -8.54
C GLY A 43 -1.95 5.88 -8.20
N VAL A 44 -0.96 4.99 -8.06
CA VAL A 44 -1.11 3.54 -8.03
C VAL A 44 -2.08 3.08 -6.93
N LEU A 45 -3.16 2.45 -7.34
CA LEU A 45 -4.09 1.70 -6.49
C LEU A 45 -4.22 0.28 -7.02
N VAL A 46 -3.53 -0.66 -6.36
CA VAL A 46 -3.63 -2.09 -6.71
C VAL A 46 -4.97 -2.65 -6.23
N VAL A 47 -5.76 -3.17 -7.18
CA VAL A 47 -7.07 -3.78 -6.94
C VAL A 47 -7.00 -5.28 -7.25
N CYS A 48 -7.27 -6.11 -6.25
CA CYS A 48 -7.30 -7.55 -6.36
C CYS A 48 -8.69 -8.04 -6.81
N VAL A 49 -8.73 -8.91 -7.81
CA VAL A 49 -9.97 -9.45 -8.39
C VAL A 49 -10.05 -10.98 -8.21
N GLY A 50 -11.22 -11.45 -7.79
CA GLY A 50 -11.51 -12.86 -7.59
C GLY A 50 -10.71 -13.46 -6.43
N PRO A 51 -10.11 -14.65 -6.60
CA PRO A 51 -9.28 -15.29 -5.57
C PRO A 51 -8.10 -14.43 -5.10
N ALA A 52 -7.59 -13.51 -5.95
CA ALA A 52 -6.48 -12.61 -5.59
C ALA A 52 -6.80 -11.71 -4.40
N THR A 53 -8.07 -11.51 -4.05
CA THR A 53 -8.46 -10.77 -2.83
C THR A 53 -7.85 -11.35 -1.55
N ARG A 54 -7.50 -12.65 -1.55
CA ARG A 54 -6.78 -13.31 -0.43
C ARG A 54 -5.29 -12.95 -0.37
N LEU A 55 -4.76 -12.27 -1.39
CA LEU A 55 -3.36 -11.83 -1.45
C LEU A 55 -3.16 -10.35 -1.07
N ILE A 56 -4.23 -9.63 -0.72
CA ILE A 56 -4.20 -8.20 -0.37
C ILE A 56 -3.12 -7.89 0.67
N GLN A 57 -2.98 -8.73 1.70
CA GLN A 57 -2.01 -8.52 2.78
C GLN A 57 -0.55 -8.54 2.30
N TYR A 58 -0.23 -9.28 1.25
CA TYR A 58 1.13 -9.38 0.71
C TYR A 58 1.47 -8.15 -0.14
N VAL A 59 0.55 -7.68 -0.97
CA VAL A 59 0.71 -6.40 -1.69
C VAL A 59 0.87 -5.23 -0.70
N GLN A 60 0.15 -5.27 0.43
CA GLN A 60 0.28 -4.26 1.49
C GLN A 60 1.67 -4.24 2.16
N GLN A 61 2.48 -5.29 2.03
CA GLN A 61 3.84 -5.35 2.57
C GLN A 61 4.90 -4.78 1.61
N LEU A 62 4.61 -4.74 0.31
CA LEU A 62 5.54 -4.21 -0.70
C LEU A 62 5.99 -2.77 -0.37
N PRO A 63 7.19 -2.33 -0.76
CA PRO A 63 7.58 -0.93 -0.60
C PRO A 63 6.68 -0.01 -1.44
N LYS A 64 6.54 1.24 -1.01
CA LYS A 64 5.80 2.28 -1.73
C LYS A 64 6.71 3.46 -2.03
N ARG A 65 6.44 4.16 -3.13
CA ARG A 65 7.07 5.43 -3.48
C ARG A 65 6.00 6.50 -3.67
N TYR A 66 6.29 7.69 -3.17
CA TYR A 66 5.38 8.82 -3.21
C TYR A 66 6.11 10.06 -3.69
N LEU A 67 5.44 10.85 -4.54
CA LEU A 67 5.77 12.25 -4.77
C LEU A 67 4.79 13.08 -3.95
N ALA A 68 5.31 13.82 -2.97
CA ALA A 68 4.51 14.58 -2.01
C ALA A 68 4.87 16.05 -2.06
N THR A 69 3.85 16.90 -2.18
CA THR A 69 3.99 18.36 -2.13
C THR A 69 3.50 18.85 -0.78
N PHE A 70 4.32 19.66 -0.11
CA PHE A 70 4.04 20.28 1.17
C PHE A 70 4.07 21.79 1.04
N GLN A 71 3.12 22.46 1.69
CA GLN A 71 3.11 23.90 1.85
C GLN A 71 3.62 24.25 3.25
N LEU A 72 4.82 24.84 3.32
CA LEU A 72 5.46 25.27 4.56
C LEU A 72 4.87 26.60 5.06
N GLY A 73 5.04 26.89 6.36
CA GLY A 73 4.53 28.12 6.98
C GLY A 73 3.04 28.08 7.31
N CYS A 74 2.42 26.90 7.29
CA CYS A 74 1.03 26.72 7.67
C CYS A 74 0.77 25.34 8.29
N ARG A 75 -0.34 25.21 9.00
CA ARG A 75 -0.78 23.96 9.66
C ARG A 75 -2.27 23.75 9.46
N SER A 76 -2.73 22.51 9.59
CA SER A 76 -4.14 22.13 9.65
C SER A 76 -4.30 20.94 10.60
N ASP A 77 -5.50 20.70 11.08
CA ASP A 77 -5.76 19.58 12.00
C ASP A 77 -5.63 18.20 11.32
N SER A 78 -5.71 18.14 9.99
CA SER A 78 -5.58 16.92 9.18
C SER A 78 -4.17 16.69 8.63
N ASP A 79 -3.23 17.62 8.87
CA ASP A 79 -1.88 17.65 8.28
C ASP A 79 -1.88 17.70 6.73
N ASP A 80 -3.02 18.07 6.13
CA ASP A 80 -3.24 18.26 4.71
C ASP A 80 -4.22 19.42 4.44
N VAL A 81 -4.47 19.70 3.17
CA VAL A 81 -5.37 20.79 2.74
C VAL A 81 -6.86 20.40 2.72
N GLU A 82 -7.27 19.25 3.29
CA GLU A 82 -8.69 18.86 3.35
C GLU A 82 -9.48 19.63 4.44
N LEU A 83 -8.79 20.21 5.42
CA LEU A 83 -9.37 21.07 6.47
C LEU A 83 -8.84 22.50 6.38
N GLU A 84 -9.38 23.39 7.21
CA GLU A 84 -8.94 24.78 7.29
C GLU A 84 -7.45 24.87 7.61
N VAL A 85 -6.74 25.70 6.83
CA VAL A 85 -5.30 25.91 6.92
C VAL A 85 -5.03 27.22 7.62
N PHE A 86 -4.20 27.18 8.66
CA PHE A 86 -3.82 28.34 9.47
C PHE A 86 -2.34 28.68 9.24
N PRO A 87 -2.01 29.95 8.95
CA PRO A 87 -0.63 30.38 8.84
C PRO A 87 0.08 30.29 10.20
N VAL A 88 1.40 30.14 10.17
CA VAL A 88 2.26 30.22 11.35
C VAL A 88 3.29 31.33 11.19
N GLU A 89 3.63 32.02 12.27
CA GLU A 89 4.70 33.02 12.27
C GLU A 89 6.06 32.31 12.29
N ALA A 90 6.54 31.92 11.11
CA ALA A 90 7.86 31.32 10.91
C ALA A 90 8.47 31.78 9.58
N GLY A 91 9.79 32.03 9.59
CA GLY A 91 10.52 32.36 8.36
C GLY A 91 10.68 31.14 7.43
N PRO A 92 10.99 31.36 6.14
CA PRO A 92 11.26 30.27 5.21
C PRO A 92 12.53 29.51 5.62
N PRO A 93 12.48 28.18 5.82
CA PRO A 93 13.70 27.40 6.03
C PRO A 93 14.57 27.44 4.77
N THR A 94 15.88 27.34 4.93
CA THR A 94 16.77 27.25 3.77
C THR A 94 16.75 25.84 3.19
N ARG A 95 17.01 25.71 1.87
CA ARG A 95 17.16 24.40 1.22
C ARG A 95 18.20 23.52 1.93
N VAL A 96 19.32 24.14 2.34
CA VAL A 96 20.39 23.48 3.09
C VAL A 96 19.89 22.94 4.44
N ALA A 97 19.05 23.69 5.17
CA ALA A 97 18.48 23.22 6.41
C ALA A 97 17.51 22.04 6.21
N ILE A 98 16.68 22.10 5.16
CA ILE A 98 15.79 20.98 4.77
C ILE A 98 16.60 19.73 4.48
N GLU A 99 17.61 19.83 3.61
CA GLU A 99 18.47 18.70 3.24
C GLU A 99 19.27 18.16 4.43
N ALA A 100 19.69 19.01 5.37
CA ALA A 100 20.37 18.60 6.59
C ALA A 100 19.44 17.91 7.60
N ALA A 101 18.14 18.20 7.57
CA ALA A 101 17.15 17.57 8.45
C ALA A 101 16.67 16.21 7.92
N ILE A 102 16.59 16.01 6.60
CA ILE A 102 16.10 14.77 5.97
C ILE A 102 16.72 13.47 6.55
N PRO A 103 18.04 13.37 6.81
CA PRO A 103 18.64 12.13 7.31
C PRO A 103 18.03 11.59 8.61
N SER A 104 17.45 12.42 9.49
CA SER A 104 16.79 11.94 10.72
C SER A 104 15.47 11.21 10.45
N PHE A 105 14.93 11.31 9.24
CA PHE A 105 13.68 10.67 8.82
C PHE A 105 13.90 9.41 7.97
N VAL A 106 15.15 9.00 7.73
CA VAL A 106 15.51 7.81 6.95
C VAL A 106 15.93 6.67 7.87
N GLY A 107 15.52 5.45 7.54
CA GLY A 107 15.73 4.25 8.34
C GLY A 107 14.49 3.84 9.12
N THR A 108 14.68 3.09 10.20
CA THR A 108 13.58 2.70 11.10
C THR A 108 13.38 3.76 12.17
N ILE A 109 12.26 4.47 12.10
CA ILE A 109 11.94 5.60 12.98
C ILE A 109 10.59 5.41 13.67
N GLN A 110 10.38 6.13 14.78
CA GLN A 110 9.07 6.19 15.45
C GLN A 110 8.26 7.33 14.84
N GLN A 111 7.12 7.02 14.23
CA GLN A 111 6.22 8.02 13.66
C GLN A 111 4.95 8.12 14.49
N ARG A 112 4.52 9.35 14.77
CA ARG A 112 3.18 9.64 15.28
C ARG A 112 2.19 9.71 14.10
N PRO A 113 1.20 8.81 14.01
CA PRO A 113 0.17 8.89 12.97
C PRO A 113 -0.66 10.18 13.10
N PRO A 114 -1.26 10.69 12.01
CA PRO A 114 -2.16 11.84 12.09
C PRO A 114 -3.46 11.47 12.83
N ALA A 115 -4.08 12.46 13.47
CA ALA A 115 -5.36 12.27 14.17
C ALA A 115 -6.46 11.80 13.20
N PHE A 116 -6.46 12.30 11.96
CA PHE A 116 -7.32 11.88 10.87
C PHE A 116 -6.82 10.60 10.18
N SER A 117 -6.68 9.52 10.96
CA SER A 117 -6.28 8.20 10.45
C SER A 117 -7.36 7.14 10.63
N ALA A 118 -7.22 6.04 9.89
CA ALA A 118 -8.08 4.87 10.06
C ALA A 118 -7.70 4.03 11.31
N ILE A 119 -6.76 4.45 12.16
CA ILE A 119 -6.39 3.68 13.35
C ILE A 119 -7.59 3.58 14.29
N LYS A 120 -7.80 2.42 14.92
CA LYS A 120 -8.86 2.27 15.93
C LYS A 120 -8.33 2.65 17.31
N VAL A 121 -9.04 3.54 18.00
CA VAL A 121 -8.82 3.92 19.40
C VAL A 121 -10.11 3.61 20.16
N LYS A 122 -10.02 2.76 21.20
CA LYS A 122 -11.18 2.31 22.00
C LYS A 122 -12.36 1.80 21.14
N GLY A 123 -12.05 1.10 20.05
CA GLY A 123 -13.06 0.51 19.14
C GLY A 123 -13.60 1.43 18.04
N LYS A 124 -13.41 2.76 18.14
CA LYS A 124 -13.79 3.76 17.12
C LYS A 124 -12.59 4.13 16.24
N ARG A 125 -12.80 4.61 15.01
CA ARG A 125 -11.69 5.08 14.15
C ARG A 125 -11.24 6.48 14.61
N ALA A 126 -9.94 6.76 14.57
CA ALA A 126 -9.36 8.02 15.02
C ALA A 126 -9.96 9.22 14.28
N TYR A 127 -10.16 9.13 12.97
CA TYR A 127 -10.83 10.20 12.21
C TYR A 127 -12.28 10.47 12.66
N GLN A 128 -12.99 9.48 13.21
CA GLN A 128 -14.36 9.69 13.73
C GLN A 128 -14.29 10.52 15.01
N LEU A 129 -13.40 10.15 15.93
CA LEU A 129 -13.16 10.86 17.18
C LEU A 129 -12.67 12.30 16.93
N ALA A 130 -11.76 12.50 15.98
CA ALA A 130 -11.26 13.82 15.62
C ALA A 130 -12.35 14.73 15.06
N ARG A 131 -13.27 14.20 14.23
CA ARG A 131 -14.45 14.94 13.74
C ARG A 131 -15.43 15.31 14.85
N ASP A 132 -15.50 14.49 15.89
CA ASP A 132 -16.32 14.75 17.08
C ASP A 132 -15.65 15.76 18.04
N GLY A 133 -14.48 16.32 17.67
CA GLY A 133 -13.73 17.29 18.47
C GLY A 133 -12.94 16.67 19.64
N GLU A 134 -12.87 15.34 19.73
CA GLU A 134 -12.11 14.66 20.77
C GLU A 134 -10.61 14.67 20.44
N GLN A 135 -9.77 15.08 21.39
CA GLN A 135 -8.32 14.96 21.23
C GLN A 135 -7.89 13.49 21.21
N VAL A 136 -7.47 13.00 20.05
CA VAL A 136 -6.96 11.64 19.89
C VAL A 136 -5.44 11.63 20.10
N GLN A 137 -4.99 11.14 21.26
CA GLN A 137 -3.59 10.78 21.42
C GLN A 137 -3.34 9.40 20.78
N LEU A 138 -2.47 9.37 19.77
CA LEU A 138 -2.06 8.15 19.08
C LEU A 138 -0.62 7.81 19.48
N ASP A 139 -0.43 6.58 19.96
CA ASP A 139 0.90 6.04 20.23
C ASP A 139 1.75 6.03 18.96
N THR A 140 3.04 6.33 19.11
CA THR A 140 4.01 6.22 18.03
C THR A 140 4.19 4.76 17.60
N ARG A 141 4.56 4.56 16.33
CA ARG A 141 4.78 3.23 15.77
C ARG A 141 6.05 3.20 14.94
N PRO A 142 6.78 2.07 14.94
CA PRO A 142 7.93 1.91 14.06
C PRO A 142 7.46 1.90 12.60
N ILE A 143 8.10 2.72 11.79
CA ILE A 143 7.99 2.70 10.34
C ILE A 143 9.39 2.60 9.74
N THR A 144 9.46 2.17 8.48
CA THR A 144 10.71 2.17 7.72
C THR A 144 10.59 3.14 6.57
N VAL A 145 11.50 4.10 6.50
CA VAL A 145 11.68 5.01 5.36
C VAL A 145 12.99 4.63 4.69
N HIS A 146 12.93 4.25 3.41
CA HIS A 146 14.09 3.80 2.66
C HIS A 146 14.89 4.98 2.10
N SER A 147 14.22 6.02 1.62
CA SER A 147 14.85 7.24 1.13
C SER A 147 13.86 8.41 1.15
N ILE A 148 14.41 9.62 1.27
CA ILE A 148 13.71 10.88 1.05
C ILE A 148 14.65 11.76 0.24
N GLU A 149 14.17 12.32 -0.86
CA GLU A 149 14.93 13.23 -1.72
C GLU A 149 14.14 14.52 -1.94
N THR A 150 14.83 15.66 -1.90
CA THR A 150 14.22 16.95 -2.24
C THR A 150 14.18 17.09 -3.76
N VAL A 151 12.98 17.05 -4.34
CA VAL A 151 12.78 17.19 -5.79
C VAL A 151 12.82 18.66 -6.19
N SER A 152 12.07 19.51 -5.48
CA SER A 152 12.07 20.95 -5.67
C SER A 152 11.76 21.67 -4.36
N TYR A 153 12.24 22.90 -4.25
CA TYR A 153 11.90 23.79 -3.16
C TYR A 153 11.82 25.23 -3.68
N ASP A 154 10.62 25.78 -3.66
CA ASP A 154 10.31 27.17 -3.97
C ASP A 154 9.27 27.67 -2.97
N TYR A 155 9.74 28.36 -1.91
CA TYR A 155 8.93 28.65 -0.74
C TYR A 155 7.61 29.36 -1.12
N PRO A 156 6.45 28.90 -0.60
CA PRO A 156 6.29 27.94 0.49
C PRO A 156 6.26 26.46 0.08
N GLU A 157 6.44 26.13 -1.19
CA GLU A 157 6.29 24.77 -1.71
C GLU A 157 7.57 23.94 -1.58
N LEU A 158 7.44 22.75 -0.99
CA LEU A 158 8.48 21.72 -0.90
C LEU A 158 7.96 20.42 -1.51
N VAL A 159 8.66 19.87 -2.51
CA VAL A 159 8.33 18.58 -3.11
C VAL A 159 9.37 17.55 -2.71
N LEU A 160 8.90 16.44 -2.13
CA LEU A 160 9.73 15.32 -1.71
C LEU A 160 9.36 14.04 -2.47
N ASP A 161 10.38 13.30 -2.88
CA ASP A 161 10.26 11.90 -3.29
C ASP A 161 10.56 11.01 -2.08
N ILE A 162 9.60 10.18 -1.68
CA ILE A 162 9.67 9.39 -0.46
C ILE A 162 9.44 7.92 -0.79
N ARG A 163 10.42 7.07 -0.50
CA ARG A 163 10.29 5.61 -0.56
C ARG A 163 10.19 5.05 0.85
N CYS A 164 9.15 4.27 1.14
CA CYS A 164 8.90 3.76 2.48
C CYS A 164 8.22 2.37 2.49
N GLY A 165 8.23 1.75 3.66
CA GLY A 165 7.50 0.51 3.92
C GLY A 165 6.00 0.73 4.15
N SER A 166 5.34 -0.32 4.61
CA SER A 166 3.92 -0.28 4.98
C SER A 166 3.67 0.59 6.23
N GLY A 167 2.52 1.27 6.27
CA GLY A 167 2.06 1.97 7.49
C GLY A 167 2.62 3.38 7.69
N THR A 168 3.51 3.84 6.82
CA THR A 168 4.02 5.22 6.84
C THR A 168 2.93 6.21 6.41
N TYR A 169 2.72 7.24 7.23
CA TYR A 169 1.89 8.39 6.91
C TYR A 169 2.77 9.50 6.34
N ILE A 170 2.61 9.80 5.05
CA ILE A 170 3.40 10.82 4.35
C ILE A 170 3.12 12.23 4.89
N ARG A 171 1.87 12.50 5.28
CA ARG A 171 1.48 13.73 6.00
C ARG A 171 2.30 13.96 7.26
N SER A 172 2.46 12.91 8.08
CA SER A 172 3.28 12.99 9.29
C SER A 172 4.76 13.26 8.99
N ILE A 173 5.32 12.72 7.89
CA ILE A 173 6.71 13.02 7.49
C ILE A 173 6.87 14.52 7.23
N GLY A 174 5.98 15.13 6.45
CA GLY A 174 6.05 16.57 6.16
C GLY A 174 5.84 17.44 7.40
N ARG A 175 4.86 17.10 8.24
CA ARG A 175 4.62 17.78 9.52
C ARG A 175 5.86 17.73 10.42
N ASP A 176 6.36 16.53 10.69
CA ASP A 176 7.45 16.31 11.65
C ASP A 176 8.77 16.94 11.13
N LEU A 177 9.02 16.90 9.81
CA LEU A 177 10.14 17.60 9.17
C LEU A 177 10.04 19.12 9.36
N ALA A 178 8.85 19.69 9.13
CA ALA A 178 8.62 21.12 9.30
C ALA A 178 8.76 21.58 10.76
N GLU A 179 8.25 20.78 11.71
CA GLU A 179 8.41 21.02 13.16
C GLU A 179 9.90 21.06 13.55
N GLN A 180 10.72 20.13 13.04
CA GLN A 180 12.17 20.10 13.28
C GLN A 180 12.88 21.34 12.70
N LEU A 181 12.36 21.93 11.63
CA LEU A 181 12.86 23.16 11.01
C LEU A 181 12.35 24.44 11.68
N GLY A 182 11.53 24.32 12.73
CA GLY A 182 10.96 25.47 13.44
C GLY A 182 9.80 26.15 12.69
N THR A 183 9.11 25.43 11.81
CA THR A 183 7.92 25.90 11.09
C THR A 183 6.80 24.84 11.16
N ALA A 184 5.80 24.94 10.30
CA ALA A 184 4.76 23.93 10.12
C ALA A 184 4.55 23.66 8.63
N ALA A 185 3.94 22.52 8.30
CA ALA A 185 3.56 22.19 6.94
C ALA A 185 2.24 21.44 6.87
N VAL A 186 1.54 21.62 5.75
CA VAL A 186 0.43 20.76 5.34
C VAL A 186 0.77 20.11 4.01
N MET A 187 0.34 18.87 3.81
CA MET A 187 0.45 18.20 2.52
C MET A 187 -0.62 18.74 1.55
N SER A 188 -0.21 19.36 0.46
CA SER A 188 -1.11 19.95 -0.55
C SER A 188 -1.37 19.02 -1.73
N ALA A 189 -0.44 18.11 -2.04
CA ALA A 189 -0.62 17.08 -3.06
C ALA A 189 0.13 15.79 -2.71
N LEU A 190 -0.41 14.66 -3.17
CA LEU A 190 0.23 13.35 -3.02
C LEU A 190 -0.04 12.48 -4.25
N GLN A 191 1.01 11.94 -4.84
CA GLN A 191 0.92 10.88 -5.85
C GLN A 191 1.67 9.67 -5.35
N ARG A 192 1.01 8.51 -5.24
CA ARG A 192 1.70 7.24 -5.05
C ARG A 192 2.19 6.75 -6.42
N SER A 193 3.45 6.98 -6.71
CA SER A 193 4.05 6.61 -8.00
C SER A 193 4.27 5.10 -8.11
N GLU A 194 4.53 4.40 -7.01
CA GLU A 194 4.84 2.96 -7.04
C GLU A 194 4.30 2.18 -5.82
N ILE A 195 3.96 0.90 -6.05
CA ILE A 195 3.82 -0.15 -5.04
C ILE A 195 4.56 -1.40 -5.54
N GLY A 196 5.73 -1.72 -4.98
CA GLY A 196 6.53 -2.86 -5.43
C GLY A 196 6.74 -2.84 -6.96
N PRO A 197 6.26 -3.85 -7.71
CA PRO A 197 6.41 -3.90 -9.17
C PRO A 197 5.41 -3.00 -9.93
N PHE A 198 4.41 -2.41 -9.27
CA PHE A 198 3.37 -1.60 -9.90
C PHE A 198 3.78 -0.13 -9.93
N SER A 199 3.91 0.46 -11.12
CA SER A 199 4.20 1.89 -11.30
C SER A 199 3.03 2.66 -11.90
N VAL A 200 2.98 3.97 -11.71
CA VAL A 200 1.90 4.83 -12.21
C VAL A 200 1.92 4.94 -13.74
N GLU A 201 3.10 4.84 -14.36
CA GLU A 201 3.29 4.88 -15.81
C GLU A 201 2.68 3.66 -16.52
N GLN A 202 2.58 2.54 -15.80
CA GLN A 202 1.98 1.29 -16.26
C GLN A 202 0.55 1.11 -15.75
N ALA A 203 0.00 2.09 -15.03
CA ALA A 203 -1.32 1.98 -14.43
C ALA A 203 -2.41 2.34 -15.44
N ALA A 204 -3.48 1.54 -15.47
CA ALA A 204 -4.65 1.83 -16.28
C ALA A 204 -5.43 3.03 -15.70
N GLU A 205 -5.90 3.90 -16.58
CA GLU A 205 -6.80 4.97 -16.18
C GLU A 205 -8.19 4.40 -15.86
N LEU A 206 -8.82 4.89 -14.80
CA LEU A 206 -10.11 4.37 -14.35
C LEU A 206 -11.19 4.38 -15.44
N GLN A 207 -11.14 5.36 -16.35
CA GLN A 207 -12.12 5.52 -17.43
C GLN A 207 -11.92 4.53 -18.59
N GLN A 208 -10.75 3.91 -18.69
CA GLN A 208 -10.43 2.92 -19.73
C GLN A 208 -10.96 1.52 -19.37
N LEU A 209 -11.38 1.32 -18.12
CA LEU A 209 -11.91 0.04 -17.64
C LEU A 209 -13.33 -0.17 -18.17
N THR A 210 -13.48 -1.23 -18.96
CA THR A 210 -14.76 -1.68 -19.52
C THR A 210 -14.90 -3.18 -19.30
N ASN A 211 -16.10 -3.72 -19.49
CA ASN A 211 -16.31 -5.17 -19.42
C ASN A 211 -15.43 -5.95 -20.41
N SER A 212 -15.10 -5.35 -21.56
CA SER A 212 -14.29 -5.98 -22.60
C SER A 212 -12.78 -5.80 -22.41
N SER A 213 -12.33 -4.74 -21.73
CA SER A 213 -10.89 -4.46 -21.56
C SER A 213 -10.32 -4.96 -20.23
N ILE A 214 -11.16 -5.21 -19.23
CA ILE A 214 -10.70 -5.44 -17.86
C ILE A 214 -9.89 -6.74 -17.70
N GLU A 215 -10.17 -7.77 -18.50
CA GLU A 215 -9.45 -9.04 -18.43
C GLU A 215 -8.03 -8.92 -18.99
N ASP A 216 -7.86 -8.16 -20.08
CA ASP A 216 -6.55 -7.90 -20.70
C ASP A 216 -5.64 -7.03 -19.83
N LEU A 217 -6.22 -6.27 -18.90
CA LEU A 217 -5.50 -5.39 -17.98
C LEU A 217 -5.11 -6.07 -16.67
N LEU A 218 -5.40 -7.37 -16.51
CA LEU A 218 -5.03 -8.11 -15.31
C LEU A 218 -3.56 -8.46 -15.32
N HIS A 219 -2.87 -8.00 -14.28
CA HIS A 219 -1.58 -8.52 -13.88
C HIS A 219 -1.75 -9.90 -13.23
N PRO A 220 -0.76 -10.80 -13.43
CA PRO A 220 -0.69 -12.07 -12.72
C PRO A 220 -0.77 -11.91 -11.20
N ALA A 221 -1.55 -12.76 -10.54
CA ALA A 221 -1.65 -12.76 -9.08
C ALA A 221 -0.32 -13.07 -8.37
N SER A 222 0.65 -13.66 -9.07
CA SER A 222 2.01 -13.90 -8.59
C SER A 222 2.76 -12.60 -8.26
N GLU A 223 2.43 -11.47 -8.91
CA GLU A 223 3.06 -10.18 -8.63
C GLU A 223 2.79 -9.67 -7.20
N ALA A 224 1.76 -10.20 -6.52
CA ALA A 224 1.45 -9.85 -5.13
C ALA A 224 2.47 -10.34 -4.09
N VAL A 225 3.30 -11.32 -4.46
CA VAL A 225 4.17 -12.07 -3.53
C VAL A 225 5.62 -12.11 -3.99
N VAL A 226 6.03 -11.20 -4.88
CA VAL A 226 7.39 -11.16 -5.45
C VAL A 226 8.48 -10.94 -4.41
N HIS A 227 8.14 -10.43 -3.22
CA HIS A 227 9.05 -10.23 -2.11
C HIS A 227 9.21 -11.46 -1.21
N LEU A 228 8.46 -12.54 -1.46
CA LEU A 228 8.49 -13.75 -0.65
C LEU A 228 9.39 -14.82 -1.31
N PRO A 229 10.01 -15.69 -0.49
CA PRO A 229 10.59 -16.94 -0.97
C PRO A 229 9.57 -17.74 -1.79
N SER A 230 10.05 -18.46 -2.79
CA SER A 230 9.18 -19.21 -3.70
C SER A 230 9.67 -20.63 -3.96
N ILE A 231 8.73 -21.50 -4.29
CA ILE A 231 8.99 -22.87 -4.74
C ILE A 231 8.17 -23.22 -5.96
N GLN A 232 8.73 -24.06 -6.83
CA GLN A 232 8.02 -24.70 -7.92
C GLN A 232 7.45 -26.04 -7.46
N LEU A 233 6.19 -26.31 -7.82
CA LEU A 233 5.49 -27.55 -7.55
C LEU A 233 5.63 -28.51 -8.71
N ASN A 234 5.78 -29.80 -8.40
CA ASN A 234 5.55 -30.87 -9.37
C ASN A 234 4.05 -31.26 -9.40
N ASP A 235 3.69 -32.13 -10.35
CA ASP A 235 2.29 -32.55 -10.57
C ASP A 235 1.69 -33.28 -9.36
N GLU A 236 2.50 -34.08 -8.65
CA GLU A 236 2.04 -34.81 -7.46
C GLU A 236 1.71 -33.84 -6.32
N GLU A 237 2.57 -32.86 -6.08
CA GLU A 237 2.39 -31.84 -5.05
C GLU A 237 1.20 -30.93 -5.36
N PHE A 238 1.03 -30.55 -6.64
CA PHE A 238 -0.14 -29.81 -7.09
C PHE A 238 -1.43 -30.59 -6.81
N LYS A 239 -1.45 -31.90 -7.12
CA LYS A 239 -2.59 -32.78 -6.83
C LYS A 239 -2.86 -32.92 -5.34
N ARG A 240 -1.81 -33.01 -4.51
CA ARG A 240 -1.95 -33.04 -3.03
C ARG A 240 -2.57 -31.75 -2.51
N LEU A 241 -2.07 -30.59 -2.94
CA LEU A 241 -2.63 -29.29 -2.56
C LEU A 241 -4.06 -29.11 -3.05
N SER A 242 -4.40 -29.62 -4.23
CA SER A 242 -5.79 -29.60 -4.74
C SER A 242 -6.77 -30.34 -3.82
N ASN A 243 -6.29 -31.34 -3.07
CA ASN A 243 -7.05 -32.06 -2.05
C ASN A 243 -6.88 -31.50 -0.63
N GLY A 244 -6.20 -30.35 -0.47
CA GLY A 244 -5.93 -29.73 0.82
C GLY A 244 -4.86 -30.44 1.66
N VAL A 245 -4.09 -31.35 1.07
CA VAL A 245 -3.07 -32.15 1.76
C VAL A 245 -1.77 -31.36 1.89
N MET A 246 -1.11 -31.47 3.05
CA MET A 246 0.20 -30.86 3.31
C MET A 246 1.28 -31.46 2.39
N LEU A 247 2.33 -30.69 2.11
CA LEU A 247 3.49 -31.16 1.37
C LEU A 247 4.54 -31.71 2.32
N ASP A 248 5.14 -32.83 1.96
CA ASP A 248 6.29 -33.41 2.64
C ASP A 248 7.56 -32.78 2.08
N ARG A 249 7.83 -31.52 2.49
CA ARG A 249 9.01 -30.73 2.11
C ARG A 249 9.67 -30.15 3.35
N PRO A 250 11.02 -30.10 3.40
CA PRO A 250 11.72 -29.40 4.46
C PRO A 250 11.29 -27.92 4.48
N ALA A 251 10.93 -27.45 5.66
CA ALA A 251 10.64 -26.05 5.90
C ALA A 251 11.93 -25.31 6.19
N ASP A 252 12.12 -24.17 5.57
CA ASP A 252 13.16 -23.23 5.98
C ASP A 252 12.73 -22.58 7.30
N SER A 253 13.52 -22.78 8.36
CA SER A 253 13.25 -22.26 9.69
C SER A 253 13.26 -20.73 9.77
N GLU A 254 13.91 -20.05 8.81
CA GLU A 254 13.97 -18.60 8.75
C GLU A 254 12.80 -17.98 7.99
N CYS A 255 12.01 -18.79 7.27
CA CYS A 255 10.92 -18.34 6.43
C CYS A 255 9.54 -18.69 7.02
N ASN A 256 8.76 -17.67 7.39
CA ASN A 256 7.42 -17.89 7.95
C ASN A 256 6.38 -18.30 6.90
N GLU A 257 6.55 -17.86 5.65
CA GLU A 257 5.68 -18.21 4.51
C GLU A 257 6.49 -18.33 3.22
N VAL A 258 6.03 -19.19 2.31
CA VAL A 258 6.61 -19.42 0.98
C VAL A 258 5.48 -19.47 -0.06
N ALA A 259 5.70 -18.83 -1.20
CA ALA A 259 4.77 -18.85 -2.33
C ALA A 259 5.05 -20.07 -3.22
N ALA A 260 4.02 -20.86 -3.50
CA ALA A 260 4.11 -22.06 -4.34
C ALA A 260 3.49 -21.82 -5.71
N PHE A 261 4.23 -22.17 -6.76
CA PHE A 261 3.87 -21.92 -8.15
C PHE A 261 3.79 -23.22 -8.95
N ASP A 262 2.97 -23.23 -10.00
CA ASP A 262 2.97 -24.29 -11.00
C ASP A 262 4.03 -24.04 -12.09
N ALA A 263 4.21 -25.01 -12.99
CA ALA A 263 5.15 -24.91 -14.10
C ALA A 263 4.90 -23.73 -15.06
N ALA A 264 3.70 -23.15 -15.06
CA ALA A 264 3.35 -21.97 -15.84
C ALA A 264 3.59 -20.65 -15.08
N GLY A 265 4.16 -20.71 -13.87
CA GLY A 265 4.43 -19.55 -13.03
C GLY A 265 3.18 -18.96 -12.33
N ARG A 266 2.06 -19.68 -12.35
CA ARG A 266 0.83 -19.23 -11.67
C ARG A 266 0.92 -19.58 -10.19
N ILE A 267 0.46 -18.68 -9.33
CA ILE A 267 0.42 -18.93 -7.90
C ILE A 267 -0.64 -19.98 -7.55
N VAL A 268 -0.22 -21.05 -6.89
CA VAL A 268 -1.06 -22.18 -6.50
C VAL A 268 -1.45 -22.09 -5.03
N ALA A 269 -0.50 -21.73 -4.17
CA ALA A 269 -0.74 -21.62 -2.73
C ALA A 269 0.27 -20.70 -2.03
N MET A 270 -0.13 -20.16 -0.89
CA MET A 270 0.78 -19.73 0.17
C MET A 270 0.91 -20.87 1.16
N LEU A 271 2.14 -21.20 1.53
CA LEU A 271 2.44 -22.26 2.47
C LEU A 271 3.19 -21.70 3.67
N ALA A 272 3.02 -22.32 4.83
CA ALA A 272 3.78 -22.04 6.04
C ALA A 272 4.41 -23.32 6.60
N PRO A 273 5.54 -23.23 7.32
CA PRO A 273 6.11 -24.36 8.05
C PRO A 273 5.10 -25.04 8.98
N HIS A 274 5.16 -26.37 9.04
CA HIS A 274 4.43 -27.19 10.00
C HIS A 274 5.33 -28.29 10.56
N GLY A 275 6.16 -27.92 11.53
CA GLY A 275 7.32 -28.70 11.92
C GLY A 275 8.44 -28.57 10.87
N GLU A 276 9.47 -29.40 10.98
CA GLU A 276 10.68 -29.27 10.17
C GLU A 276 10.54 -29.79 8.73
N ASN A 277 9.64 -30.76 8.50
CA ASN A 277 9.57 -31.53 7.25
C ASN A 277 8.23 -31.42 6.51
N LYS A 278 7.40 -30.44 6.89
CA LYS A 278 6.11 -30.24 6.23
C LYS A 278 5.81 -28.77 5.99
N LEU A 279 5.10 -28.54 4.90
CA LEU A 279 4.50 -27.26 4.55
C LEU A 279 2.98 -27.39 4.51
N ARG A 280 2.28 -26.55 5.28
CA ARG A 280 0.82 -26.48 5.31
C ARG A 280 0.32 -25.31 4.46
N PRO A 281 -0.77 -25.46 3.70
CA PRO A 281 -1.36 -24.34 2.98
C PRO A 281 -2.05 -23.36 3.92
N THR A 282 -1.66 -22.08 3.87
CA THR A 282 -2.34 -20.96 4.53
C THR A 282 -3.35 -20.30 3.59
N VAL A 283 -3.01 -20.25 2.30
CA VAL A 283 -3.89 -19.83 1.21
C VAL A 283 -3.78 -20.85 0.09
N ASN A 284 -4.89 -21.39 -0.40
CA ASN A 284 -4.89 -22.44 -1.43
C ASN A 284 -5.80 -22.06 -2.58
N PHE A 285 -5.25 -21.99 -3.79
CA PHE A 285 -5.94 -21.66 -5.03
C PHE A 285 -6.11 -22.88 -5.95
N ALA A 286 -5.42 -23.99 -5.69
CA ALA A 286 -5.45 -25.18 -6.55
C ALA A 286 -6.87 -25.68 -6.88
N PRO A 287 -7.82 -25.77 -5.92
CA PRO A 287 -9.19 -26.18 -6.24
C PRO A 287 -9.90 -25.24 -7.21
N ALA A 288 -9.70 -23.92 -7.07
CA ALA A 288 -10.30 -22.92 -7.96
C ALA A 288 -9.65 -22.90 -9.35
N MET A 289 -8.37 -23.28 -9.44
CA MET A 289 -7.66 -23.40 -10.71
C MET A 289 -8.14 -24.60 -11.53
N LEU A 290 -8.43 -25.74 -10.87
CA LEU A 290 -9.00 -26.92 -11.52
C LEU A 290 -10.42 -26.64 -12.04
N ALA A 291 -11.28 -26.04 -11.23
CA ALA A 291 -12.66 -25.71 -11.60
C ALA A 291 -12.78 -24.66 -12.75
N ALA A 292 -11.68 -24.02 -13.14
CA ALA A 292 -11.62 -23.08 -14.25
C ALA A 292 -11.09 -23.71 -15.56
N GLN A 293 -10.64 -24.97 -15.52
CA GLN A 293 -10.20 -25.75 -16.69
C GLN A 293 -11.30 -26.64 -17.25
N ASP A 294 -12.38 -26.86 -16.49
CA ASP A 294 -13.60 -27.57 -16.86
C ASP A 294 -14.68 -26.61 -17.39
#